data_AF-A0A2W4QZU8-F1
#
_entry.id   AF-A0A2W4QZU8-F1
#
_cell.length_a   1.000
_cell.length_b   1.000
_cell.length_c   1.000
_cell.angle_alpha   90.00
_cell.angle_beta   90.00
_cell.angle_gamma   90.00
#
_symmetry.space_group_name_H-M   'P 1'
#
loop_
_entity.id
_entity.type
_entity.pdbx_description
1 polymer ?
#
loop_
_entity_poly.entity_id
_entity_poly.type
_entity_poly.pdbx_seq_one_letter_code
_entity_poly.pdbx_strand_id
1 'polypeptide(L)'
;MTIDYRPLHTVEELEQVVNLEIAVWGLDPRDAVPMNLMRPISAHGGLVLGAFEGETMVGMSLAFPARVDGKWVLWSHMTAVARDHQRRGIGFGLKQAQRQWALAHGYNEIRWTFDPFQPGNANFNLRQLGASANTYLVEYYGVMRDAINGSIAPDRIEAVWKLKDRRVAALAEGANAVAFRGQPAPEAFMLTRDAEGNPLLRQDYDRDGKWRFIQIPESTAGLSRERARAWRQALRSALRDSFAQGYVAVDFVRSGDRAFYALRRSPIWFLYVLRCGDDSLYTGITPNVEARLRKHQAGRGAAYTASRRPVSLLGVWQYPDRRTALKAELAFKKLPRASKLAQIESRQPFLQGHWVEG
;
A
#
# COMPACT_ATOMS: atom_id res chain seq x y z
N MET A 1 3.56 31.87 -8.01
CA MET A 1 3.60 31.31 -9.37
C MET A 1 2.76 30.04 -9.38
N THR A 2 1.86 29.91 -10.34
CA THR A 2 0.91 28.80 -10.45
C THR A 2 1.54 27.69 -11.31
N ILE A 3 1.51 26.45 -10.82
CA ILE A 3 1.96 25.29 -11.59
C ILE A 3 0.76 24.69 -12.32
N ASP A 4 0.88 24.54 -13.63
CA ASP A 4 -0.14 23.87 -14.45
C ASP A 4 0.20 22.38 -14.59
N TYR A 5 -0.78 21.50 -14.32
CA TYR A 5 -0.62 20.06 -14.42
C TYR A 5 -1.53 19.52 -15.50
N ARG A 6 -0.97 19.01 -16.59
CA ARG A 6 -1.77 18.58 -17.74
C ARG A 6 -1.24 17.31 -18.41
N PRO A 7 -2.13 16.45 -18.92
CA PRO A 7 -1.74 15.33 -19.77
C PRO A 7 -0.99 15.82 -21.01
N LEU A 8 0.01 15.05 -21.42
CA LEU A 8 0.87 15.33 -22.56
C LEU A 8 0.56 14.38 -23.68
N HIS A 9 0.49 14.92 -24.90
CA HIS A 9 0.14 14.12 -26.06
C HIS A 9 1.11 14.39 -27.22
N THR A 10 1.58 15.61 -27.42
CA THR A 10 2.38 15.96 -28.60
C THR A 10 3.80 15.39 -28.53
N VAL A 11 4.47 15.30 -29.69
CA VAL A 11 5.84 14.77 -29.77
C VAL A 11 6.79 15.68 -29.00
N GLU A 12 6.64 16.98 -29.18
CA GLU A 12 7.46 18.04 -28.59
C GLU A 12 7.37 18.01 -27.05
N GLU A 13 6.18 17.77 -26.50
CA GLU A 13 6.00 17.61 -25.05
C GLU A 13 6.66 16.35 -24.51
N LEU A 14 6.56 15.24 -25.25
CA LEU A 14 7.15 13.97 -24.83
C LEU A 14 8.68 14.01 -24.91
N GLU A 15 9.27 14.75 -25.84
CA GLU A 15 10.72 15.02 -25.86
C GLU A 15 11.18 15.81 -24.64
N GLN A 16 10.39 16.79 -24.17
CA GLN A 16 10.68 17.49 -22.91
C GLN A 16 10.68 16.54 -21.72
N VAL A 17 9.80 15.53 -21.71
CA VAL A 17 9.81 14.49 -20.67
C VAL A 17 11.12 13.71 -20.70
N VAL A 18 11.60 13.29 -21.87
CA VAL A 18 12.89 12.58 -22.04
C VAL A 18 14.06 13.41 -21.52
N ASN A 19 14.08 14.69 -21.84
CA ASN A 19 15.13 15.59 -21.37
C ASN A 19 15.11 15.76 -19.84
N LEU A 20 13.91 15.87 -19.27
CA LEU A 20 13.74 16.05 -17.83
C LEU A 20 14.13 14.79 -17.04
N GLU A 21 13.77 13.59 -17.50
CA GLU A 21 14.16 12.35 -16.84
C GLU A 21 15.68 12.17 -16.81
N ILE A 22 16.35 12.40 -17.94
CA ILE A 22 17.83 12.33 -18.04
C ILE A 22 18.46 13.32 -17.06
N ALA A 23 17.99 14.57 -17.03
CA ALA A 23 18.54 15.61 -16.17
C ALA A 23 18.33 15.33 -14.67
N VAL A 24 17.14 14.85 -14.27
CA VAL A 24 16.82 14.62 -12.86
C VAL A 24 17.64 13.46 -12.29
N TRP A 25 17.67 12.33 -13.00
CA TRP A 25 18.28 11.09 -12.52
C TRP A 25 19.73 10.89 -12.98
N GLY A 26 20.23 11.72 -13.90
CA GLY A 26 21.56 11.55 -14.48
C GLY A 26 21.69 10.23 -15.23
N LEU A 27 20.64 9.86 -15.98
CA LEU A 27 20.56 8.57 -16.68
C LEU A 27 21.47 8.54 -17.90
N ASP A 28 21.93 7.34 -18.25
CA ASP A 28 22.31 7.08 -19.65
C ASP A 28 21.05 7.29 -20.50
N PRO A 29 21.08 8.08 -21.59
CA PRO A 29 19.92 8.30 -22.44
C PRO A 29 19.25 7.01 -22.95
N ARG A 30 19.98 5.88 -22.98
CA ARG A 30 19.43 4.56 -23.35
C ARG A 30 18.50 3.97 -22.28
N ASP A 31 18.62 4.42 -21.03
CA ASP A 31 17.80 3.99 -19.90
C ASP A 31 16.57 4.89 -19.69
N ALA A 32 16.51 6.01 -20.42
CA ALA A 32 15.40 6.95 -20.43
C ALA A 32 14.17 6.32 -21.13
N VAL A 33 12.94 6.62 -20.69
CA VAL A 33 11.75 6.05 -21.34
C VAL A 33 11.54 6.77 -22.66
N PRO A 34 11.69 6.07 -23.81
CA PRO A 34 11.72 6.77 -25.08
C PRO A 34 10.32 7.26 -25.47
N MET A 35 10.28 8.40 -26.17
CA MET A 35 9.05 9.05 -26.62
C MET A 35 8.16 8.13 -27.49
N ASN A 36 8.76 7.24 -28.29
CA ASN A 36 8.03 6.25 -29.08
C ASN A 36 7.27 5.20 -28.24
N LEU A 37 7.63 5.01 -26.96
CA LEU A 37 6.87 4.20 -26.00
C LEU A 37 5.86 5.06 -25.23
N MET A 38 6.22 6.29 -24.87
CA MET A 38 5.31 7.21 -24.17
C MET A 38 4.10 7.60 -25.01
N ARG A 39 4.26 7.77 -26.33
CA ARG A 39 3.19 8.16 -27.26
C ARG A 39 2.01 7.17 -27.26
N PRO A 40 2.19 5.85 -27.49
CA PRO A 40 1.08 4.90 -27.41
C PRO A 40 0.53 4.76 -25.99
N ILE A 41 1.36 4.90 -24.94
CA ILE A 41 0.88 4.90 -23.54
C ILE A 41 -0.09 6.06 -23.32
N SER A 42 0.30 7.28 -23.68
CA SER A 42 -0.55 8.49 -23.57
C SER A 42 -1.83 8.37 -24.39
N ALA A 43 -1.77 7.75 -25.57
CA ALA A 43 -2.93 7.60 -26.46
C ALA A 43 -3.91 6.50 -26.02
N HIS A 44 -3.46 5.48 -25.28
CA HIS A 44 -4.23 4.25 -25.06
C HIS A 44 -4.28 3.79 -23.60
N GLY A 45 -4.93 4.60 -22.76
CA GLY A 45 -5.29 4.25 -21.39
C GLY A 45 -4.18 4.47 -20.36
N GLY A 46 -2.99 4.93 -20.78
CA GLY A 46 -1.96 5.43 -19.88
C GLY A 46 -2.00 6.94 -19.73
N LEU A 47 -1.06 7.45 -18.94
CA LEU A 47 -0.93 8.86 -18.62
C LEU A 47 0.53 9.26 -18.70
N VAL A 48 0.80 10.27 -19.52
CA VAL A 48 2.01 11.09 -19.41
C VAL A 48 1.54 12.46 -18.96
N LEU A 49 2.06 12.94 -17.83
CA LEU A 49 1.64 14.18 -17.19
C LEU A 49 2.85 15.11 -17.09
N GLY A 50 2.66 16.38 -17.46
CA GLY A 50 3.64 17.44 -17.24
C GLY A 50 3.20 18.40 -16.14
N ALA A 51 4.15 18.97 -15.42
CA ALA A 51 3.98 20.11 -14.53
C ALA A 51 4.75 21.30 -15.12
N PHE A 52 4.08 22.42 -15.36
CA PHE A 52 4.64 23.59 -16.03
C PHE A 52 4.64 24.83 -15.14
N GLU A 53 5.74 25.58 -15.18
CA GLU A 53 5.83 26.96 -14.69
C GLU A 53 6.00 27.87 -15.90
N GLY A 54 4.90 28.47 -16.37
CA GLY A 54 4.87 29.12 -17.69
C GLY A 54 4.96 28.07 -18.81
N GLU A 55 5.90 28.25 -19.72
CA GLU A 55 6.17 27.30 -20.82
C GLU A 55 7.18 26.20 -20.43
N THR A 56 7.84 26.35 -19.28
CA THR A 56 8.91 25.44 -18.85
C THR A 56 8.34 24.23 -18.11
N MET A 57 8.62 23.03 -18.59
CA MET A 57 8.31 21.80 -17.85
C MET A 57 9.27 21.63 -16.66
N VAL A 58 8.71 21.61 -15.45
CA VAL A 58 9.45 21.50 -14.18
C VAL A 58 9.18 20.19 -13.44
N GLY A 59 8.31 19.34 -13.98
CA GLY A 59 8.01 18.02 -13.44
C GLY A 59 7.26 17.14 -14.42
N MET A 60 7.32 15.83 -14.20
CA MET A 60 6.62 14.84 -15.02
C MET A 60 6.09 13.66 -14.20
N SER A 61 5.11 12.94 -14.74
CA SER A 61 4.69 11.64 -14.24
C SER A 61 4.29 10.73 -15.41
N LEU A 62 4.76 9.48 -15.39
CA LEU A 62 4.42 8.46 -16.38
C LEU A 62 3.71 7.29 -15.70
N ALA A 63 2.59 6.89 -16.27
CA ALA A 63 1.76 5.78 -15.79
C ALA A 63 1.14 5.01 -16.96
N PHE A 64 0.92 3.70 -16.78
CA PHE A 64 0.31 2.84 -17.79
C PHE A 64 -0.65 1.81 -17.19
N PRO A 65 -1.64 1.30 -17.95
CA PRO A 65 -2.51 0.21 -17.48
C PRO A 65 -1.70 -1.04 -17.15
N ALA A 66 -1.95 -1.62 -15.98
CA ALA A 66 -1.39 -2.92 -15.60
C ALA A 66 -2.48 -3.82 -15.01
N ARG A 67 -2.22 -5.13 -15.01
CA ARG A 67 -3.10 -6.12 -14.39
C ARG A 67 -2.42 -6.73 -13.18
N VAL A 68 -2.92 -6.43 -11.99
CA VAL A 68 -2.43 -7.00 -10.73
C VAL A 68 -3.58 -7.74 -10.07
N ASP A 69 -3.34 -8.99 -9.66
CA ASP A 69 -4.37 -9.81 -9.01
C ASP A 69 -5.67 -9.97 -9.85
N GLY A 70 -5.53 -9.96 -11.17
CA GLY A 70 -6.66 -10.04 -12.11
C GLY A 70 -7.45 -8.73 -12.29
N LYS A 71 -7.09 -7.65 -11.58
CA LYS A 71 -7.73 -6.34 -11.66
C LYS A 71 -6.89 -5.35 -12.45
N TRP A 72 -7.56 -4.46 -13.19
CA TRP A 72 -6.91 -3.32 -13.81
C TRP A 72 -6.54 -2.28 -12.75
N VAL A 73 -5.28 -1.86 -12.78
CA VAL A 73 -4.71 -0.77 -11.97
C VAL A 73 -3.94 0.15 -12.90
N LEU A 74 -3.73 1.39 -12.47
CA LEU A 74 -2.79 2.27 -13.15
C LEU A 74 -1.43 2.10 -12.47
N TRP A 75 -0.42 1.65 -13.20
CA TRP A 75 0.94 1.53 -12.70
C TRP A 75 1.67 2.85 -12.90
N SER A 76 2.01 3.55 -11.82
CA SER A 76 2.81 4.78 -11.86
C SER A 76 4.28 4.41 -11.92
N HIS A 77 4.87 4.49 -13.11
CA HIS A 77 6.25 4.09 -13.36
C HIS A 77 7.26 5.09 -12.80
N MET A 78 7.13 6.36 -13.20
CA MET A 78 8.11 7.41 -12.88
C MET A 78 7.41 8.72 -12.51
N THR A 79 8.02 9.49 -11.63
CA THR A 79 7.57 10.85 -11.28
C THR A 79 8.79 11.65 -10.88
N ALA A 80 9.04 12.74 -11.61
CA ALA A 80 10.20 13.59 -11.43
C ALA A 80 9.80 15.05 -11.21
N VAL A 81 10.65 15.77 -10.49
CA VAL A 81 10.61 17.23 -10.34
C VAL A 81 12.02 17.74 -10.54
N ALA A 82 12.18 18.77 -11.36
CA ALA A 82 13.46 19.44 -11.61
C ALA A 82 14.13 19.85 -10.29
N ARG A 83 15.46 19.71 -10.19
CA ARG A 83 16.20 19.78 -8.92
C ARG A 83 16.03 21.12 -8.19
N ASP A 84 16.05 22.20 -8.94
CA ASP A 84 15.80 23.59 -8.52
C ASP A 84 14.33 23.88 -8.17
N HIS A 85 13.41 22.98 -8.54
CA HIS A 85 11.97 23.07 -8.26
C HIS A 85 11.49 22.09 -7.17
N GLN A 86 12.40 21.30 -6.59
CA GLN A 86 12.07 20.36 -5.51
C GLN A 86 11.65 21.07 -4.23
N ARG A 87 10.94 20.35 -3.36
CA ARG A 87 10.42 20.86 -2.06
C ARG A 87 9.41 22.03 -2.18
N ARG A 88 8.95 22.36 -3.38
CA ARG A 88 7.87 23.34 -3.65
C ARG A 88 6.47 22.72 -3.71
N GLY A 89 6.31 21.46 -3.28
CA GLY A 89 5.02 20.74 -3.33
C GLY A 89 4.65 20.15 -4.71
N ILE A 90 5.46 20.36 -5.75
CA ILE A 90 5.16 19.95 -7.14
C ILE A 90 4.94 18.44 -7.27
N GLY A 91 5.76 17.62 -6.58
CA GLY A 91 5.60 16.16 -6.60
C GLY A 91 4.26 15.70 -6.03
N PHE A 92 3.76 16.38 -4.99
CA PHE A 92 2.41 16.13 -4.47
C PHE A 92 1.36 16.53 -5.51
N GLY A 93 1.47 17.72 -6.11
CA GLY A 93 0.57 18.17 -7.18
C GLY A 93 0.50 17.21 -8.37
N LEU A 94 1.64 16.71 -8.85
CA LEU A 94 1.72 15.68 -9.91
C LEU A 94 0.93 14.42 -9.52
N LYS A 95 1.12 13.92 -8.29
CA LYS A 95 0.39 12.74 -7.81
C LYS A 95 -1.11 13.01 -7.66
N GLN A 96 -1.50 14.20 -7.24
CA GLN A 96 -2.91 14.58 -7.16
C GLN A 96 -3.58 14.69 -8.52
N ALA A 97 -2.91 15.29 -9.51
CA ALA A 97 -3.36 15.31 -10.91
C ALA A 97 -3.42 13.88 -11.49
N GLN A 98 -2.43 13.03 -11.20
CA GLN A 98 -2.45 11.61 -11.56
C GLN A 98 -3.67 10.88 -10.95
N ARG A 99 -4.00 11.14 -9.67
CA ARG A 99 -5.18 10.58 -9.00
C ARG A 99 -6.48 11.05 -9.64
N GLN A 100 -6.63 12.35 -9.92
CA GLN A 100 -7.83 12.92 -10.54
C GLN A 100 -8.04 12.31 -11.92
N TRP A 101 -7.00 12.26 -12.75
CA TRP A 101 -7.04 11.63 -14.06
C TRP A 101 -7.44 10.15 -13.95
N ALA A 102 -6.79 9.39 -13.07
CA ALA A 102 -7.05 7.96 -12.93
C ALA A 102 -8.51 7.67 -12.51
N LEU A 103 -9.06 8.46 -11.58
CA LEU A 103 -10.47 8.37 -11.17
C LEU A 103 -11.43 8.67 -12.32
N ALA A 104 -11.14 9.70 -13.13
CA ALA A 104 -11.95 10.05 -14.30
C ALA A 104 -11.93 8.96 -15.38
N HIS A 105 -10.87 8.15 -15.44
CA HIS A 105 -10.69 7.07 -16.42
C HIS A 105 -11.03 5.68 -15.85
N GLY A 106 -11.76 5.62 -14.73
CA GLY A 106 -12.30 4.37 -14.19
C GLY A 106 -11.33 3.55 -13.33
N TYR A 107 -10.10 4.03 -13.10
CA TYR A 107 -9.18 3.40 -12.16
C TYR A 107 -9.59 3.70 -10.72
N ASN A 108 -9.56 2.67 -9.88
CA ASN A 108 -9.81 2.82 -8.44
C ASN A 108 -8.51 2.76 -7.61
N GLU A 109 -7.39 2.39 -8.24
CA GLU A 109 -6.13 2.09 -7.59
C GLU A 109 -4.96 2.44 -8.49
N ILE A 110 -3.96 3.12 -7.92
CA ILE A 110 -2.65 3.34 -8.52
C ILE A 110 -1.62 2.54 -7.73
N ARG A 111 -0.69 1.88 -8.41
CA ARG A 111 0.42 1.14 -7.79
C ARG A 111 1.76 1.60 -8.33
N TRP A 112 2.79 1.54 -7.48
CA TRP A 112 4.17 1.80 -7.86
C TRP A 112 5.10 1.19 -6.83
N THR A 113 6.40 1.25 -7.09
CA THR A 113 7.43 0.82 -6.15
C THR A 113 8.26 2.00 -5.66
N PHE A 114 8.74 1.96 -4.42
CA PHE A 114 9.74 2.92 -3.93
C PHE A 114 10.79 2.23 -3.06
N ASP A 115 11.96 2.88 -2.90
CA ASP A 115 13.02 2.41 -2.01
C ASP A 115 12.60 2.58 -0.54
N PRO A 116 12.43 1.50 0.24
CA PRO A 116 12.06 1.61 1.64
C PRO A 116 13.18 2.19 2.53
N PHE A 117 14.43 2.22 2.07
CA PHE A 117 15.53 2.79 2.83
C PHE A 117 15.64 4.31 2.70
N GLN A 118 14.84 4.94 1.83
CA GLN A 118 14.82 6.40 1.64
C GLN A 118 13.71 7.04 2.49
N PRO A 119 14.01 7.75 3.59
CA PRO A 119 13.00 8.32 4.49
C PRO A 119 12.07 9.32 3.80
N GLY A 120 12.60 10.08 2.83
CA GLY A 120 11.81 11.00 2.00
C GLY A 120 10.73 10.27 1.21
N ASN A 121 11.07 9.13 0.60
CA ASN A 121 10.11 8.30 -0.13
C ASN A 121 9.05 7.73 0.81
N ALA A 122 9.46 7.19 1.96
CA ALA A 122 8.54 6.62 2.93
C ALA A 122 7.53 7.66 3.44
N ASN A 123 8.01 8.85 3.81
CA ASN A 123 7.18 9.97 4.22
C ASN A 123 6.22 10.42 3.11
N PHE A 124 6.73 10.65 1.90
CA PHE A 124 5.90 11.09 0.78
C PHE A 124 4.78 10.07 0.48
N ASN A 125 5.14 8.79 0.32
CA ASN A 125 4.19 7.77 -0.11
C ASN A 125 3.19 7.36 0.99
N LEU A 126 3.64 7.15 2.23
CA LEU A 126 2.77 6.61 3.29
C LEU A 126 2.09 7.69 4.12
N ARG A 127 2.79 8.80 4.44
CA ARG A 127 2.27 9.87 5.28
C ARG A 127 1.46 10.87 4.47
N GLN A 128 2.06 11.41 3.40
CA GLN A 128 1.47 12.52 2.64
C GLN A 128 0.41 12.05 1.64
N LEU A 129 0.68 10.99 0.87
CA LEU A 129 -0.31 10.45 -0.08
C LEU A 129 -1.31 9.49 0.59
N GLY A 130 -0.92 8.88 1.72
CA GLY A 130 -1.75 7.89 2.41
C GLY A 130 -1.78 6.52 1.72
N ALA A 131 -0.80 6.21 0.87
CA ALA A 131 -0.64 4.87 0.32
C ALA A 131 -0.30 3.86 1.43
N SER A 132 -0.44 2.59 1.11
CA SER A 132 -0.08 1.47 2.00
C SER A 132 0.84 0.49 1.30
N ALA A 133 1.68 -0.24 2.03
CA ALA A 133 2.56 -1.24 1.45
C ALA A 133 2.62 -2.52 2.31
N ASN A 134 2.54 -3.68 1.66
CA ASN A 134 2.71 -4.99 2.30
C ASN A 134 3.39 -6.02 1.39
N THR A 135 4.01 -5.56 0.30
CA THR A 135 4.75 -6.41 -0.64
C THR A 135 6.18 -5.90 -0.71
N TYR A 136 7.12 -6.80 -0.45
CA TYR A 136 8.55 -6.53 -0.52
C TYR A 136 9.15 -7.21 -1.75
N LEU A 137 9.91 -6.45 -2.53
CA LEU A 137 10.52 -6.88 -3.77
C LEU A 137 12.04 -6.72 -3.64
N VAL A 138 12.75 -7.84 -3.61
CA VAL A 138 14.20 -7.87 -3.49
C VAL A 138 14.80 -7.51 -4.84
N GLU A 139 15.67 -6.48 -4.87
CA GLU A 139 16.49 -6.13 -6.04
C GLU A 139 15.69 -6.03 -7.36
N TYR A 140 14.46 -5.52 -7.27
CA TYR A 140 13.43 -5.65 -8.31
C TYR A 140 13.85 -5.16 -9.71
N TYR A 141 14.60 -4.06 -9.78
CA TYR A 141 15.08 -3.46 -11.03
C TYR A 141 16.54 -3.85 -11.34
N GLY A 142 17.15 -4.73 -10.56
CA GLY A 142 18.58 -5.01 -10.63
C GLY A 142 19.44 -3.78 -10.30
N VAL A 143 20.68 -3.76 -10.80
CA VAL A 143 21.60 -2.63 -10.63
C VAL A 143 21.15 -1.47 -11.51
N MET A 144 20.61 -0.43 -10.90
CA MET A 144 20.21 0.80 -11.59
C MET A 144 21.40 1.77 -11.65
N ARG A 145 21.94 2.04 -12.84
CA ARG A 145 23.10 2.93 -13.04
C ARG A 145 22.69 4.41 -13.08
N ASP A 146 21.99 4.85 -12.04
CA ASP A 146 21.55 6.24 -11.88
C ASP A 146 22.28 6.93 -10.72
N ALA A 147 22.20 8.27 -10.69
CA ALA A 147 22.89 9.08 -9.69
C ALA A 147 22.40 8.85 -8.24
N ILE A 148 21.25 8.20 -8.04
CA ILE A 148 20.62 7.98 -6.74
C ILE A 148 20.99 6.61 -6.15
N ASN A 149 20.98 5.57 -6.98
CA ASN A 149 21.15 4.17 -6.58
C ASN A 149 22.60 3.69 -6.75
N GLY A 150 23.38 4.31 -7.63
CA GLY A 150 24.79 3.99 -7.84
C GLY A 150 25.00 2.55 -8.35
N SER A 151 25.82 1.75 -7.66
CA SER A 151 26.13 0.36 -8.06
C SER A 151 25.38 -0.69 -7.22
N ILE A 152 24.35 -0.29 -6.48
CA ILE A 152 23.60 -1.18 -5.59
C ILE A 152 22.27 -1.48 -6.26
N ALA A 153 21.88 -2.76 -6.33
CA ALA A 153 20.53 -3.14 -6.68
C ALA A 153 19.61 -2.85 -5.48
N PRO A 154 18.73 -1.84 -5.56
CA PRO A 154 17.97 -1.43 -4.40
C PRO A 154 16.71 -2.29 -4.27
N ASP A 155 16.35 -2.60 -3.03
CA ASP A 155 15.05 -3.19 -2.76
C ASP A 155 13.93 -2.19 -3.04
N ARG A 156 12.74 -2.74 -3.19
CA ARG A 156 11.51 -1.98 -3.42
C ARG A 156 10.41 -2.52 -2.52
N ILE A 157 9.53 -1.62 -2.09
CA ILE A 157 8.20 -2.01 -1.59
C ILE A 157 7.13 -1.45 -2.52
N GLU A 158 6.10 -2.25 -2.74
CA GLU A 158 4.96 -1.88 -3.59
C GLU A 158 3.99 -1.00 -2.77
N ALA A 159 3.86 0.25 -3.19
CA ALA A 159 2.83 1.16 -2.71
C ALA A 159 1.52 0.88 -3.44
N VAL A 160 0.45 0.73 -2.65
CA VAL A 160 -0.93 0.62 -3.11
C VAL A 160 -1.68 1.86 -2.68
N TRP A 161 -2.14 2.65 -3.66
CA TRP A 161 -2.88 3.88 -3.43
C TRP A 161 -4.34 3.72 -3.85
N LYS A 162 -5.19 3.48 -2.86
CA LYS A 162 -6.63 3.29 -3.05
C LYS A 162 -7.30 4.66 -3.16
N LEU A 163 -7.64 5.06 -4.37
CA LEU A 163 -7.94 6.46 -4.68
C LEU A 163 -9.21 6.98 -4.00
N LYS A 164 -10.15 6.08 -3.68
CA LYS A 164 -11.42 6.38 -2.98
C LYS A 164 -11.35 6.09 -1.47
N ASP A 165 -10.20 5.72 -0.92
CA ASP A 165 -10.06 5.54 0.53
C ASP A 165 -10.31 6.86 1.26
N ARG A 166 -11.01 6.80 2.40
CA ARG A 166 -11.40 8.00 3.16
C ARG A 166 -10.18 8.83 3.60
N ARG A 167 -9.08 8.18 3.99
CA ARG A 167 -7.86 8.88 4.40
C ARG A 167 -7.19 9.54 3.20
N VAL A 168 -7.10 8.82 2.08
CA VAL A 168 -6.54 9.35 0.82
C VAL A 168 -7.32 10.57 0.34
N ALA A 169 -8.65 10.50 0.36
CA ALA A 169 -9.51 11.64 0.00
C ALA A 169 -9.30 12.84 0.94
N ALA A 170 -9.24 12.62 2.26
CA ALA A 170 -9.00 13.69 3.22
C ALA A 170 -7.61 14.34 3.04
N LEU A 171 -6.56 13.56 2.81
CA LEU A 171 -5.21 14.08 2.53
C LEU A 171 -5.17 14.89 1.22
N ALA A 172 -5.90 14.45 0.20
CA ALA A 172 -6.04 15.16 -1.07
C ALA A 172 -6.67 16.56 -0.90
N GLU A 173 -7.52 16.73 0.10
CA GLU A 173 -8.19 17.99 0.47
C GLU A 173 -7.37 18.82 1.47
N GLY A 174 -6.16 18.39 1.81
CA GLY A 174 -5.27 19.09 2.75
C GLY A 174 -5.54 18.82 4.22
N ALA A 175 -6.39 17.85 4.57
CA ALA A 175 -6.63 17.49 5.95
C ALA A 175 -5.43 16.77 6.57
N ASN A 176 -5.22 16.95 7.88
CA ASN A 176 -4.19 16.23 8.64
C ASN A 176 -4.66 14.82 9.05
N ALA A 177 -4.97 13.97 8.05
CA ALA A 177 -5.53 12.63 8.24
C ALA A 177 -4.44 11.56 8.43
N VAL A 178 -3.86 11.54 9.63
CA VAL A 178 -2.74 10.68 10.01
C VAL A 178 -3.19 9.27 10.40
N ALA A 179 -2.46 8.22 10.01
CA ALA A 179 -2.79 6.86 10.43
C ALA A 179 -2.26 6.55 11.84
N PHE A 180 -1.11 7.12 12.19
CA PHE A 180 -0.52 7.02 13.52
C PHE A 180 -0.15 8.41 14.08
N ARG A 181 -0.54 8.66 15.34
CA ARG A 181 -0.11 9.83 16.11
C ARG A 181 1.16 9.46 16.87
N GLY A 182 2.32 9.81 16.34
CA GLY A 182 3.59 9.35 16.89
C GLY A 182 4.32 10.34 17.78
N GLN A 183 3.59 11.19 18.52
CA GLN A 183 4.17 12.02 19.58
C GLN A 183 3.48 11.72 20.92
N PRO A 184 4.22 11.24 21.95
CA PRO A 184 5.63 10.85 21.89
C PRO A 184 5.85 9.63 20.97
N ALA A 185 7.11 9.40 20.59
CA ALA A 185 7.46 8.21 19.82
C ALA A 185 7.19 6.94 20.65
N PRO A 186 6.84 5.80 20.02
CA PRO A 186 6.70 4.53 20.71
C PRO A 186 8.01 4.13 21.42
N GLU A 187 7.92 3.37 22.50
CA GLU A 187 9.11 2.85 23.19
C GLU A 187 9.59 1.53 22.56
N ALA A 188 8.66 0.70 22.06
CA ALA A 188 8.94 -0.62 21.55
C ALA A 188 9.06 -0.66 20.02
N PHE A 189 10.28 -0.81 19.52
CA PHE A 189 10.56 -0.98 18.08
C PHE A 189 11.02 -2.41 17.79
N MET A 190 10.62 -2.94 16.63
CA MET A 190 11.15 -4.19 16.09
C MET A 190 12.54 -3.99 15.50
N LEU A 191 12.76 -2.85 14.84
CA LEU A 191 14.07 -2.40 14.36
C LEU A 191 14.31 -1.01 14.90
N THR A 192 15.43 -0.81 15.59
CA THR A 192 15.89 0.47 16.15
C THR A 192 17.37 0.67 15.82
N ARG A 193 17.99 1.72 16.37
CA ARG A 193 19.44 1.87 16.42
C ARG A 193 20.01 1.54 17.81
N ASP A 194 21.23 1.03 17.85
CA ASP A 194 22.05 0.94 19.08
C ASP A 194 22.65 2.31 19.46
N ALA A 195 23.52 2.34 20.49
CA ALA A 195 24.16 3.57 20.96
C ALA A 195 25.12 4.17 19.91
N GLU A 196 25.69 3.33 19.04
CA GLU A 196 26.64 3.69 17.99
C GLU A 196 25.96 4.04 16.65
N GLY A 197 24.64 3.92 16.57
CA GLY A 197 23.82 4.21 15.39
C GLY A 197 23.74 3.08 14.35
N ASN A 198 24.14 1.85 14.70
CA ASN A 198 23.97 0.66 13.85
C ASN A 198 22.56 0.08 14.02
N PRO A 199 22.04 -0.67 13.03
CA PRO A 199 20.73 -1.28 13.13
C PRO A 199 20.70 -2.37 14.20
N LEU A 200 19.69 -2.31 15.07
CA LEU A 200 19.42 -3.30 16.11
C LEU A 200 18.03 -3.90 15.92
N LEU A 201 17.97 -5.18 15.55
CA LEU A 201 16.74 -5.97 15.55
C LEU A 201 16.45 -6.42 16.98
N ARG A 202 15.30 -5.98 17.50
CA ARG A 202 14.86 -6.28 18.86
C ARG A 202 13.91 -7.47 18.88
N GLN A 203 13.86 -8.15 20.02
CA GLN A 203 12.87 -9.22 20.27
C GLN A 203 11.84 -8.80 21.32
N ASP A 204 12.17 -7.80 22.14
CA ASP A 204 11.37 -7.16 23.18
C ASP A 204 10.42 -6.11 22.59
N TYR A 205 9.49 -6.54 21.73
CA TYR A 205 8.40 -5.70 21.24
C TYR A 205 7.10 -6.49 21.25
N ASP A 206 5.96 -5.79 21.22
CA ASP A 206 4.66 -6.45 21.11
C ASP A 206 4.50 -7.09 19.73
N ARG A 207 4.76 -8.40 19.66
CA ARG A 207 4.69 -9.19 18.42
C ARG A 207 3.25 -9.31 17.92
N ASP A 208 2.28 -9.39 18.81
CA ASP A 208 0.88 -9.62 18.45
C ASP A 208 0.04 -8.36 18.44
N GLY A 209 0.65 -7.25 18.83
CA GLY A 209 0.05 -5.94 18.91
C GLY A 209 -0.63 -5.45 17.65
N LYS A 210 -1.48 -4.44 17.83
CA LYS A 210 -2.11 -3.74 16.70
C LYS A 210 -1.09 -3.04 15.80
N TRP A 211 0.03 -2.63 16.37
CA TRP A 211 1.06 -1.83 15.72
C TRP A 211 2.44 -2.47 15.83
N ARG A 212 3.24 -2.33 14.78
CA ARG A 212 4.68 -2.59 14.77
C ARG A 212 5.40 -1.36 14.25
N PHE A 213 6.57 -1.10 14.80
CA PHE A 213 7.39 0.06 14.45
C PHE A 213 8.77 -0.38 14.00
N ILE A 214 9.19 0.13 12.83
CA ILE A 214 10.48 -0.16 12.21
C ILE A 214 11.16 1.17 11.96
N GLN A 215 12.18 1.48 12.75
CA GLN A 215 13.00 2.68 12.59
C GLN A 215 13.98 2.50 11.42
N ILE A 216 14.28 3.60 10.75
CA ILE A 216 15.41 3.74 9.83
C ILE A 216 16.16 5.04 10.16
N PRO A 217 17.39 5.26 9.65
CA PRO A 217 18.08 6.52 9.80
C PRO A 217 17.25 7.69 9.25
N GLU A 218 17.30 8.87 9.88
CA GLU A 218 16.58 10.06 9.42
C GLU A 218 17.06 10.56 8.07
N SER A 219 18.33 10.31 7.77
CA SER A 219 19.01 10.59 6.52
C SER A 219 19.94 9.44 6.18
N THR A 220 20.02 9.12 4.88
CA THR A 220 21.00 8.17 4.37
C THR A 220 22.32 8.86 3.99
N ALA A 221 22.34 10.20 3.97
CA ALA A 221 23.53 10.97 3.65
C ALA A 221 24.58 10.80 4.75
N GLY A 222 25.84 10.59 4.35
CA GLY A 222 26.97 10.44 5.29
C GLY A 222 27.12 9.05 5.93
N LEU A 223 26.21 8.10 5.67
CA LEU A 223 26.40 6.72 6.13
C LEU A 223 27.56 6.06 5.38
N SER A 224 28.43 5.34 6.11
CA SER A 224 29.42 4.47 5.48
C SER A 224 28.74 3.38 4.66
N ARG A 225 29.41 2.88 3.62
CA ARG A 225 28.87 1.80 2.76
C ARG A 225 28.47 0.58 3.57
N GLU A 226 29.30 0.21 4.55
CA GLU A 226 29.05 -0.93 5.44
C GLU A 226 27.80 -0.71 6.30
N ARG A 227 27.70 0.43 6.98
CA ARG A 227 26.54 0.76 7.81
C ARG A 227 25.26 0.84 6.99
N ALA A 228 25.34 1.40 5.78
CA ALA A 228 24.22 1.49 4.86
C ALA A 228 23.76 0.11 4.36
N ARG A 229 24.67 -0.86 4.21
CA ARG A 229 24.34 -2.27 3.90
C ARG A 229 23.68 -2.97 5.08
N ALA A 230 24.24 -2.83 6.28
CA ALA A 230 23.69 -3.42 7.49
C ALA A 230 22.25 -2.97 7.72
N TRP A 231 21.98 -1.66 7.59
CA TRP A 231 20.63 -1.12 7.73
C TRP A 231 19.64 -1.66 6.70
N ARG A 232 20.06 -1.77 5.43
CA ARG A 232 19.21 -2.34 4.37
C ARG A 232 18.87 -3.81 4.66
N GLN A 233 19.83 -4.60 5.11
CA GLN A 233 19.60 -6.00 5.46
C GLN A 233 18.65 -6.15 6.65
N ALA A 234 18.84 -5.35 7.71
CA ALA A 234 17.96 -5.35 8.86
C ALA A 234 16.53 -4.90 8.50
N LEU A 235 16.41 -3.85 7.68
CA LEU A 235 15.13 -3.35 7.16
C LEU A 235 14.41 -4.40 6.29
N ARG A 236 15.15 -5.07 5.39
CA ARG A 236 14.66 -6.18 4.56
C ARG A 236 14.07 -7.28 5.43
N SER A 237 14.80 -7.70 6.47
CA SER A 237 14.33 -8.72 7.42
C SER A 237 13.05 -8.27 8.13
N ALA A 238 13.06 -7.08 8.74
CA ALA A 238 11.94 -6.58 9.54
C ALA A 238 10.64 -6.37 8.73
N LEU A 239 10.74 -5.78 7.54
CA LEU A 239 9.57 -5.57 6.67
C LEU A 239 9.01 -6.88 6.13
N ARG A 240 9.87 -7.79 5.65
CA ARG A 240 9.41 -9.09 5.13
C ARG A 240 8.71 -9.91 6.20
N ASP A 241 9.29 -10.01 7.39
CA ASP A 241 8.70 -10.72 8.52
C ASP A 241 7.36 -10.09 8.94
N SER A 242 7.30 -8.76 9.03
CA SER A 242 6.05 -8.07 9.34
C SER A 242 4.96 -8.30 8.28
N PHE A 243 5.30 -8.21 7.00
CA PHE A 243 4.35 -8.42 5.91
C PHE A 243 3.85 -9.87 5.86
N ALA A 244 4.73 -10.85 6.09
CA ALA A 244 4.35 -12.27 6.20
C ALA A 244 3.36 -12.51 7.35
N GLN A 245 3.47 -11.76 8.43
CA GLN A 245 2.57 -11.81 9.59
C GLN A 245 1.31 -10.94 9.43
N GLY A 246 1.02 -10.46 8.23
CA GLY A 246 -0.21 -9.71 7.91
C GLY A 246 -0.20 -8.24 8.32
N TYR A 247 0.97 -7.68 8.63
CA TYR A 247 1.09 -6.24 8.86
C TYR A 247 1.21 -5.48 7.54
N VAL A 248 0.67 -4.27 7.55
CA VAL A 248 0.70 -3.34 6.41
C VAL A 248 1.36 -2.05 6.87
N ALA A 249 2.39 -1.59 6.18
CA ALA A 249 2.93 -0.25 6.36
C ALA A 249 1.88 0.77 5.91
N VAL A 250 1.39 1.57 6.85
CA VAL A 250 0.32 2.54 6.61
C VAL A 250 0.74 3.97 6.90
N ASP A 251 1.87 4.16 7.59
CA ASP A 251 2.38 5.49 7.89
C ASP A 251 3.90 5.50 7.96
N PHE A 252 4.47 6.69 7.84
CA PHE A 252 5.87 6.96 8.17
C PHE A 252 5.93 8.23 9.01
N VAL A 253 6.57 8.15 10.17
CA VAL A 253 6.49 9.19 11.20
C VAL A 253 7.88 9.66 11.57
N ARG A 254 8.01 10.99 11.71
CA ARG A 254 9.14 11.63 12.36
C ARG A 254 8.70 12.16 13.71
N SER A 255 9.41 11.79 14.77
CA SER A 255 9.16 12.26 16.13
C SER A 255 10.48 12.37 16.88
N GLY A 256 10.87 13.60 17.21
CA GLY A 256 12.21 13.87 17.74
C GLY A 256 13.27 13.41 16.74
N ASP A 257 14.19 12.59 17.23
CA ASP A 257 15.31 11.99 16.50
C ASP A 257 15.00 10.61 15.89
N ARG A 258 13.71 10.29 15.74
CA ARG A 258 13.25 9.00 15.20
C ARG A 258 12.47 9.21 13.92
N ALA A 259 12.87 8.47 12.88
CA ALA A 259 12.12 8.28 11.65
C ALA A 259 11.75 6.80 11.50
N PHE A 260 10.46 6.48 11.41
CA PHE A 260 10.03 5.09 11.46
C PHE A 260 8.76 4.82 10.65
N TYR A 261 8.67 3.59 10.15
CA TYR A 261 7.45 3.02 9.62
C TYR A 261 6.50 2.65 10.75
N ALA A 262 5.23 3.04 10.64
CA ALA A 262 4.16 2.51 11.46
C ALA A 262 3.37 1.47 10.64
N LEU A 263 3.49 0.22 11.07
CA LEU A 263 2.82 -0.90 10.46
C LEU A 263 1.62 -1.29 11.31
N ARG A 264 0.47 -1.49 10.68
CA ARG A 264 -0.75 -1.92 11.37
C ARG A 264 -1.07 -3.34 10.97
N ARG A 265 -1.39 -4.19 11.95
CA ARG A 265 -1.90 -5.54 11.67
C ARG A 265 -3.19 -5.41 10.85
N SER A 266 -3.27 -6.07 9.71
CA SER A 266 -4.54 -6.19 9.00
C SER A 266 -5.54 -6.85 9.96
N PRO A 267 -6.77 -6.31 10.10
CA PRO A 267 -7.75 -6.94 10.96
C PRO A 267 -7.97 -8.36 10.47
N ILE A 268 -7.99 -9.30 11.40
CA ILE A 268 -8.43 -10.67 11.16
C ILE A 268 -9.90 -10.61 10.76
N TRP A 269 -10.30 -11.42 9.78
CA TRP A 269 -11.70 -11.56 9.38
C TRP A 269 -12.15 -12.98 9.58
N PHE A 270 -13.42 -13.13 9.92
CA PHE A 270 -14.04 -14.41 10.11
C PHE A 270 -15.09 -14.62 9.04
N LEU A 271 -15.11 -15.80 8.42
CA LEU A 271 -16.32 -16.34 7.80
C LEU A 271 -17.12 -17.00 8.91
N TYR A 272 -18.41 -16.68 8.97
CA TYR A 272 -19.33 -17.32 9.90
C TYR A 272 -20.56 -17.83 9.16
N VAL A 273 -21.11 -18.94 9.66
CA VAL A 273 -22.35 -19.53 9.17
C VAL A 273 -23.35 -19.57 10.31
N LEU A 274 -24.57 -19.08 10.04
CA LEU A 274 -25.70 -19.12 10.96
C LEU A 274 -26.75 -20.09 10.43
N ARG A 275 -27.40 -20.81 11.35
CA ARG A 275 -28.71 -21.44 11.13
C ARG A 275 -29.78 -20.42 11.49
N CYS A 276 -30.73 -20.21 10.58
CA CYS A 276 -31.90 -19.38 10.81
C CYS A 276 -33.06 -20.22 11.40
N GLY A 277 -34.12 -19.56 11.86
CA GLY A 277 -35.25 -20.22 12.54
C GLY A 277 -36.07 -21.14 11.65
N ASP A 278 -35.91 -21.02 10.33
CA ASP A 278 -36.50 -21.86 9.30
C ASP A 278 -35.50 -22.88 8.71
N ASP A 279 -34.43 -23.17 9.45
CA ASP A 279 -33.32 -24.05 9.08
C ASP A 279 -32.51 -23.61 7.85
N SER A 280 -32.78 -22.43 7.28
CA SER A 280 -31.94 -21.88 6.22
C SER A 280 -30.56 -21.47 6.75
N LEU A 281 -29.55 -21.50 5.87
CA LEU A 281 -28.19 -21.13 6.23
C LEU A 281 -27.86 -19.73 5.71
N TYR A 282 -27.36 -18.88 6.60
CA TYR A 282 -26.79 -17.58 6.24
C TYR A 282 -25.27 -17.63 6.39
N THR A 283 -24.55 -17.15 5.37
CA THR A 283 -23.08 -17.06 5.39
C THR A 283 -22.69 -15.59 5.23
N GLY A 284 -21.79 -15.13 6.09
CA GLY A 284 -21.24 -13.78 6.02
C GLY A 284 -19.80 -13.72 6.51
N ILE A 285 -19.19 -12.55 6.36
CA ILE A 285 -17.87 -12.25 6.94
C ILE A 285 -17.92 -11.05 7.89
N THR A 286 -17.05 -11.04 8.88
CA THR A 286 -16.97 -9.94 9.87
C THR A 286 -15.61 -9.96 10.59
N PRO A 287 -15.05 -8.80 11.00
CA PRO A 287 -13.89 -8.79 11.89
C PRO A 287 -14.24 -9.06 13.36
N ASN A 288 -15.53 -9.12 13.70
CA ASN A 288 -16.02 -9.46 15.05
C ASN A 288 -17.32 -10.28 14.93
N VAL A 289 -17.25 -11.58 15.22
CA VAL A 289 -18.37 -12.53 15.10
C VAL A 289 -19.43 -12.28 16.16
N GLU A 290 -19.01 -12.11 17.42
CA GLU A 290 -19.90 -11.92 18.56
C GLU A 290 -20.78 -10.66 18.40
N ALA A 291 -20.17 -9.51 18.09
CA ALA A 291 -20.89 -8.26 17.85
C ALA A 291 -21.84 -8.38 16.65
N ARG A 292 -21.46 -9.17 15.63
CA ARG A 292 -22.29 -9.41 14.45
C ARG A 292 -23.46 -10.33 14.76
N LEU A 293 -23.24 -11.41 15.52
CA LEU A 293 -24.27 -12.35 15.97
C LEU A 293 -25.33 -11.65 16.81
N ARG A 294 -24.92 -10.83 17.80
CA ARG A 294 -25.84 -10.01 18.61
C ARG A 294 -26.75 -9.14 17.73
N LYS A 295 -26.21 -8.50 16.69
CA LYS A 295 -27.01 -7.71 15.73
C LYS A 295 -28.02 -8.56 14.98
N HIS A 296 -27.63 -9.75 14.51
CA HIS A 296 -28.55 -10.66 13.83
C HIS A 296 -29.67 -11.15 14.75
N GLN A 297 -29.35 -11.55 15.98
CA GLN A 297 -30.34 -11.97 16.99
C GLN A 297 -31.32 -10.84 17.35
N ALA A 298 -30.85 -9.60 17.44
CA ALA A 298 -31.68 -8.42 17.65
C ALA A 298 -32.52 -7.99 16.44
N GLY A 299 -32.43 -8.69 15.29
CA GLY A 299 -33.13 -8.32 14.05
C GLY A 299 -32.54 -7.11 13.33
N ARG A 300 -31.40 -6.58 13.79
CA ARG A 300 -30.66 -5.44 13.20
C ARG A 300 -29.50 -5.91 12.31
N GLY A 301 -29.52 -7.19 11.92
CA GLY A 301 -28.55 -7.82 11.04
C GLY A 301 -28.87 -7.61 9.56
N ALA A 302 -28.57 -8.62 8.73
CA ALA A 302 -29.01 -8.62 7.33
C ALA A 302 -30.53 -8.76 7.25
N ALA A 303 -31.17 -8.10 6.27
CA ALA A 303 -32.61 -8.22 6.02
C ALA A 303 -33.06 -9.69 5.92
N TYR A 304 -32.24 -10.54 5.27
CA TYR A 304 -32.45 -11.98 5.19
C TYR A 304 -32.64 -12.65 6.55
N THR A 305 -31.75 -12.38 7.49
CA THR A 305 -31.80 -12.98 8.84
C THR A 305 -32.81 -12.30 9.76
N ALA A 306 -33.15 -11.03 9.54
CA ALA A 306 -34.05 -10.28 10.42
C ALA A 306 -35.46 -10.88 10.47
N SER A 307 -35.92 -11.40 9.33
CA SER A 307 -37.20 -12.10 9.15
C SER A 307 -37.15 -13.59 9.49
N ARG A 308 -35.96 -14.18 9.70
CA ARG A 308 -35.76 -15.62 9.90
C ARG A 308 -35.08 -15.92 11.24
N ARG A 309 -35.46 -15.18 12.28
CA ARG A 309 -35.00 -15.41 13.66
C ARG A 309 -35.79 -16.55 14.32
N PRO A 310 -35.27 -17.19 15.39
CA PRO A 310 -33.95 -16.98 15.99
C PRO A 310 -32.82 -17.46 15.08
N VAL A 311 -31.60 -16.96 15.31
CA VAL A 311 -30.41 -17.45 14.59
C VAL A 311 -29.39 -17.99 15.57
N SER A 312 -28.71 -19.07 15.18
CA SER A 312 -27.64 -19.71 15.96
C SER A 312 -26.37 -19.87 15.12
N LEU A 313 -25.21 -19.66 15.73
CA LEU A 313 -23.91 -19.85 15.07
C LEU A 313 -23.65 -21.34 14.85
N LEU A 314 -23.26 -21.73 13.63
CA LEU A 314 -22.93 -23.12 13.27
C LEU A 314 -21.43 -23.33 13.05
N GLY A 315 -20.73 -22.36 12.50
CA GLY A 315 -19.31 -22.52 12.20
C GLY A 315 -18.62 -21.19 11.95
N VAL A 316 -17.33 -21.15 12.30
CA VAL A 316 -16.47 -19.98 12.17
C VAL A 316 -15.13 -20.41 11.61
N TRP A 317 -14.65 -19.69 10.61
CA TRP A 317 -13.29 -19.79 10.10
C TRP A 317 -12.62 -18.45 10.17
N GLN A 318 -11.39 -18.42 10.65
CA GLN A 318 -10.57 -17.24 10.75
C GLN A 318 -9.68 -17.10 9.52
N TYR A 319 -9.56 -15.89 9.01
CA TYR A 319 -8.77 -15.50 7.85
C TYR A 319 -7.87 -14.32 8.18
N PRO A 320 -6.69 -14.23 7.54
CA PRO A 320 -5.72 -13.17 7.81
C PRO A 320 -6.20 -11.77 7.42
N ASP A 321 -7.14 -11.67 6.48
CA ASP A 321 -7.69 -10.39 6.04
C ASP A 321 -9.10 -10.51 5.43
N ARG A 322 -9.70 -9.36 5.12
CA ARG A 322 -11.03 -9.29 4.49
C ARG A 322 -11.08 -9.96 3.13
N ARG A 323 -10.00 -9.87 2.35
CA ARG A 323 -9.97 -10.31 0.94
C ARG A 323 -10.05 -11.83 0.87
N THR A 324 -9.27 -12.50 1.70
CA THR A 324 -9.23 -13.96 1.84
C THR A 324 -10.55 -14.48 2.43
N ALA A 325 -11.10 -13.82 3.46
CA ALA A 325 -12.43 -14.13 3.98
C ALA A 325 -13.54 -13.97 2.92
N LEU A 326 -13.50 -12.91 2.11
CA LEU A 326 -14.51 -12.67 1.06
C LEU A 326 -14.44 -13.73 -0.06
N LYS A 327 -13.23 -14.15 -0.46
CA LYS A 327 -13.07 -15.26 -1.42
C LYS A 327 -13.69 -16.54 -0.85
N ALA A 328 -13.45 -16.82 0.43
CA ALA A 328 -14.07 -17.95 1.10
C ALA A 328 -15.59 -17.82 1.20
N GLU A 329 -16.13 -16.64 1.50
CA GLU A 329 -17.57 -16.41 1.55
C GLU A 329 -18.25 -16.75 0.21
N LEU A 330 -17.66 -16.29 -0.89
CA LEU A 330 -18.14 -16.56 -2.24
C LEU A 330 -18.05 -18.04 -2.59
N ALA A 331 -16.95 -18.71 -2.24
CA ALA A 331 -16.78 -20.14 -2.47
C ALA A 331 -17.77 -20.97 -1.63
N PHE A 332 -17.88 -20.65 -0.34
CA PHE A 332 -18.78 -21.34 0.58
C PHE A 332 -20.24 -21.17 0.17
N LYS A 333 -20.66 -19.97 -0.28
CA LYS A 333 -22.02 -19.72 -0.76
C LYS A 333 -22.41 -20.61 -1.94
N LYS A 334 -21.45 -20.94 -2.83
CA LYS A 334 -21.66 -21.82 -3.99
C LYS A 334 -21.77 -23.31 -3.63
N LEU A 335 -21.37 -23.72 -2.43
CA LEU A 335 -21.48 -25.13 -2.02
C LEU A 335 -22.96 -25.54 -1.90
N PRO A 336 -23.30 -26.78 -2.33
CA PRO A 336 -24.57 -27.40 -1.98
C PRO A 336 -24.77 -27.46 -0.47
N ARG A 337 -26.03 -27.49 0.00
CA ARG A 337 -26.36 -27.50 1.43
C ARG A 337 -25.66 -28.66 2.18
N ALA A 338 -25.67 -29.86 1.61
CA ALA A 338 -25.01 -31.03 2.20
C ALA A 338 -23.51 -30.80 2.40
N SER A 339 -22.82 -30.25 1.39
CA SER A 339 -21.39 -29.93 1.48
C SER A 339 -21.09 -28.84 2.50
N LYS A 340 -21.97 -27.84 2.65
CA LYS A 340 -21.84 -26.82 3.71
C LYS A 340 -21.88 -27.45 5.10
N LEU A 341 -22.86 -28.33 5.34
CA LEU A 341 -23.01 -29.02 6.62
C LEU A 341 -21.83 -29.96 6.89
N ALA A 342 -21.39 -30.74 5.91
CA ALA A 342 -20.21 -31.59 6.03
C ALA A 342 -18.92 -30.78 6.32
N GLN A 343 -18.77 -29.60 5.69
CA GLN A 343 -17.63 -28.71 5.98
C GLN A 343 -17.68 -28.16 7.41
N ILE A 344 -18.87 -27.83 7.92
CA ILE A 344 -19.06 -27.37 9.31
C ILE A 344 -18.77 -28.51 10.30
N GLU A 345 -19.28 -29.70 10.02
CA GLU A 345 -19.14 -30.88 10.88
C GLU A 345 -17.70 -31.37 10.94
N SER A 346 -16.98 -31.36 9.81
CA SER A 346 -15.59 -31.81 9.77
C SER A 346 -14.63 -30.89 10.53
N ARG A 347 -15.02 -29.64 10.80
CA ARG A 347 -14.20 -28.59 11.44
C ARG A 347 -12.82 -28.39 10.78
N GLN A 348 -12.69 -28.78 9.52
CA GLN A 348 -11.45 -28.65 8.77
C GLN A 348 -11.25 -27.20 8.29
N PRO A 349 -9.99 -26.81 7.99
CA PRO A 349 -9.72 -25.57 7.28
C PRO A 349 -10.55 -25.46 5.99
N PHE A 350 -10.99 -24.24 5.66
CA PHE A 350 -11.70 -23.95 4.42
C PHE A 350 -10.95 -22.87 3.63
N LEU A 351 -10.41 -23.26 2.48
CA LEU A 351 -9.42 -22.47 1.74
C LEU A 351 -8.25 -22.06 2.67
N GLN A 352 -7.96 -20.77 2.79
CA GLN A 352 -6.86 -20.21 3.59
C GLN A 352 -7.23 -19.96 5.05
N GLY A 353 -8.43 -20.35 5.47
CA GLY A 353 -8.92 -20.09 6.82
C GLY A 353 -8.94 -21.33 7.68
N HIS A 354 -8.56 -21.20 8.93
CA HIS A 354 -8.63 -22.27 9.92
C HIS A 354 -9.92 -22.18 10.72
N TRP A 355 -10.46 -23.33 11.11
CA TRP A 355 -11.63 -23.40 11.97
C TRP A 355 -11.34 -22.78 13.34
N VAL A 356 -12.32 -22.08 13.90
CA VAL A 356 -12.26 -21.52 15.26
C VAL A 356 -13.52 -21.94 16.00
N GLU A 357 -13.34 -22.38 17.25
CA GLU A 357 -14.48 -22.66 18.13
C GLU A 357 -15.15 -21.34 18.52
N GLY A 358 -16.46 -21.27 18.29
CA GLY A 358 -17.26 -20.05 18.37
C GLY A 358 -18.01 -19.89 19.68
#